data_AF-A0A358TZ16-F1
#
_entry.id   AF-A0A358TZ16-F1
#
_cell.length_a   1.000
_cell.length_b   1.000
_cell.length_c   1.000
_cell.angle_alpha   90.00
_cell.angle_beta   90.00
_cell.angle_gamma   90.00
#
_symmetry.space_group_name_H-M   'P 1'
#
loop_
_entity.id
_entity.type
_entity.pdbx_description
1 polymer ?
#
loop_
_entity_poly.entity_id
_entity_poly.type
_entity_poly.pdbx_seq_one_letter_code
_entity_poly.pdbx_strand_id
1 'polypeptide(L)' 'MKTCQSCGLGIEDNNDLVSCFKYKTLNNSQEDKANCLYYIERIIEDDESLPPLQHLLLVEQELGKRKMKISINDGLRV' A
#
# COMPACT_ATOMS: atom_id res chain seq x y z
N MET A 1 11.82 -16.70 -3.01
CA MET A 1 12.04 -15.78 -1.87
C MET A 1 10.73 -15.11 -1.53
N LYS A 2 10.48 -14.74 -0.26
CA LYS A 2 9.23 -14.08 0.14
C LYS A 2 9.32 -12.58 -0.21
N THR A 3 8.63 -12.15 -1.26
CA THR A 3 8.66 -10.78 -1.82
C THR A 3 7.48 -9.92 -1.31
N CYS A 4 7.53 -8.59 -1.44
CA CYS A 4 6.39 -7.72 -1.07
C CYS A 4 5.16 -8.02 -1.90
N GLN A 5 5.32 -8.38 -3.18
CA GLN A 5 4.23 -8.89 -4.02
C GLN A 5 3.47 -10.04 -3.34
N SER A 6 4.19 -10.96 -2.66
CA SER A 6 3.58 -12.08 -1.94
C SER A 6 3.00 -11.67 -0.58
N CYS A 7 3.53 -10.61 0.03
CA CYS A 7 3.19 -10.15 1.36
C CYS A 7 2.03 -9.16 1.37
N GLY A 8 1.78 -8.51 0.24
CA GLY A 8 0.72 -7.56 0.03
C GLY A 8 1.02 -6.18 0.57
N LEU A 9 1.93 -6.01 1.55
CA LEU A 9 2.17 -4.74 2.22
C LEU A 9 3.66 -4.34 2.25
N GLY A 10 4.01 -3.38 1.40
CA GLY A 10 5.36 -2.85 1.24
C GLY A 10 5.40 -1.36 1.55
N ILE A 11 6.39 -0.92 2.32
CA ILE A 11 6.57 0.48 2.70
C ILE A 11 7.86 0.98 2.08
N GLU A 12 7.81 2.16 1.47
CA GLU A 12 9.02 2.79 0.97
C GLU A 12 10.03 3.08 2.09
N ASP A 13 11.23 2.59 1.88
CA ASP A 13 12.39 2.85 2.71
C ASP A 13 13.36 3.80 2.00
N ASN A 14 14.46 4.14 2.65
CA ASN A 14 15.48 5.00 2.06
C ASN A 14 16.15 4.30 0.86
N ASN A 15 16.68 5.10 -0.08
CA ASN A 15 17.47 4.63 -1.22
C ASN A 15 16.70 3.70 -2.19
N ASP A 16 15.46 4.07 -2.54
CA ASP A 16 14.65 3.33 -3.54
C ASP A 16 14.40 1.86 -3.16
N LEU A 17 14.36 1.55 -1.87
CA LEU A 17 14.02 0.23 -1.36
C LEU A 17 12.59 0.19 -0.82
N VAL A 18 12.00 -1.00 -0.80
CA VAL A 18 10.71 -1.26 -0.17
C VAL A 18 10.89 -2.34 0.88
N SER A 19 10.44 -2.04 2.09
CA SER A 19 10.41 -2.97 3.21
C SER A 19 9.07 -3.68 3.27
N CYS A 20 9.05 -5.00 3.10
CA CYS A 20 7.84 -5.78 3.37
C CYS A 20 7.60 -5.84 4.88
N PHE A 21 6.43 -5.38 5.31
CA PHE A 21 6.10 -5.35 6.73
C PHE A 21 5.99 -6.75 7.36
N LYS A 22 5.45 -7.73 6.62
CA LYS A 22 5.20 -9.10 7.09
C LYS A 22 6.46 -9.96 7.16
N TYR A 23 7.33 -9.84 6.18
CA TYR A 23 8.53 -10.69 6.04
C TYR A 23 9.82 -9.99 6.45
N LYS A 24 9.77 -8.68 6.72
CA LYS A 24 10.93 -7.86 7.09
C LYS A 24 12.07 -7.99 6.08
N THR A 25 11.71 -8.10 4.80
CA THR A 25 12.64 -8.18 3.67
C THR A 25 12.69 -6.83 2.95
N LEU A 26 13.88 -6.47 2.48
CA LEU A 26 14.11 -5.29 1.62
C LEU A 26 14.15 -5.75 0.17
N ASN A 27 13.36 -5.10 -0.68
CA ASN A 27 13.32 -5.35 -2.12
C ASN A 27 13.47 -4.03 -2.89
N ASN A 28 13.68 -4.13 -4.20
CA ASN A 28 13.76 -2.96 -5.08
C ASN A 28 12.38 -2.29 -5.20
N SER A 29 12.32 -0.97 -5.03
CA SER A 29 11.08 -0.21 -5.13
C SER A 29 10.43 -0.23 -6.50
N GLN A 30 11.19 -0.29 -7.59
CA GLN A 30 10.63 -0.21 -8.94
C GLN A 30 9.73 -1.41 -9.27
N GLU A 31 10.14 -2.62 -8.88
CA GLU A 31 9.32 -3.82 -9.09
C GLU A 31 8.15 -3.91 -8.11
N ASP A 32 8.38 -3.56 -6.84
CA ASP A 32 7.37 -3.74 -5.80
C ASP A 32 6.30 -2.62 -5.79
N LYS A 33 6.61 -1.39 -6.23
CA LYS A 33 5.61 -0.32 -6.40
C LYS A 33 4.46 -0.73 -7.33
N ALA A 34 4.78 -1.40 -8.42
CA ALA A 34 3.80 -1.82 -9.42
C ALA A 34 3.04 -3.10 -9.01
N ASN A 35 3.67 -3.97 -8.23
CA ASN A 35 3.18 -5.33 -7.98
C ASN A 35 2.67 -5.57 -6.54
N CYS A 36 2.93 -4.67 -5.61
CA CYS A 36 2.44 -4.78 -4.23
C CYS A 36 1.05 -4.15 -4.11
N LEU A 37 0.05 -4.96 -3.74
CA LEU A 37 -1.35 -4.56 -3.61
C LEU A 37 -1.58 -3.37 -2.65
N TYR A 38 -0.81 -3.33 -1.57
CA TYR A 38 -0.82 -2.29 -0.55
C TYR A 38 0.58 -1.69 -0.46
N TYR A 39 1.12 -1.24 -1.59
CA TYR A 39 2.30 -0.37 -1.57
C TYR A 39 1.95 0.95 -0.87
N ILE A 40 2.83 1.35 0.02
CA ILE A 40 2.70 2.53 0.86
C ILE A 40 3.90 3.44 0.55
N GLU A 41 3.63 4.58 -0.08
CA GLU A 41 4.60 5.67 -0.16
C GLU A 41 4.88 6.20 1.25
N ARG A 42 6.13 6.55 1.53
CA ARG A 42 6.47 7.11 2.82
C ARG A 42 5.89 8.52 2.93
N ILE A 43 4.86 8.70 3.74
CA ILE A 43 4.36 10.02 4.11
C ILE A 43 5.15 10.54 5.32
N ILE A 44 5.63 11.79 5.20
CA ILE A 44 6.33 12.52 6.25
C ILE A 44 5.41 13.66 6.71
N GLU A 45 5.11 13.70 8.01
CA GLU A 45 4.38 14.79 8.67
C GLU A 45 5.19 15.26 9.87
N ASP A 46 5.35 16.58 10.04
CA ASP A 46 6.13 17.17 11.14
C ASP A 46 7.56 16.60 11.30
N ASP A 47 8.25 16.39 10.16
CA ASP A 47 9.58 15.75 10.07
C ASP A 47 9.64 14.29 10.55
N GLU A 48 8.51 13.68 10.88
CA GLU A 48 8.39 12.28 11.27
C GLU A 48 7.71 11.44 10.19
N SER A 49 8.21 10.23 9.97
CA SER A 49 7.54 9.27 9.09
C SER A 49 6.31 8.71 9.77
N LEU A 50 5.16 8.80 9.12
CA LEU A 50 3.91 8.25 9.63
C LEU A 50 4.03 6.74 9.90
N PRO A 51 3.50 6.24 11.03
CA PRO A 51 3.58 4.82 11.36
C PRO A 51 2.96 3.93 10.27
N PRO A 52 3.54 2.75 10.01
CA PRO A 52 3.02 1.79 9.03
C PRO A 52 1.54 1.42 9.21
N LEU A 53 1.07 1.38 10.45
CA LEU A 53 -0.32 1.06 10.77
C LEU A 53 -1.28 2.17 10.31
N GLN A 54 -0.87 3.43 10.44
CA GLN A 54 -1.69 4.57 10.01
C GLN A 54 -1.79 4.63 8.49
N HIS A 55 -0.69 4.31 7.80
CA HIS A 55 -0.73 4.15 6.35
C HIS A 55 -1.62 2.98 5.90
N LEU A 56 -1.58 1.83 6.57
CA LEU A 56 -2.46 0.70 6.24
C LEU A 56 -3.94 1.12 6.31
N LEU A 57 -4.35 1.84 7.36
CA LEU A 57 -5.72 2.33 7.51
C LEU A 57 -6.11 3.26 6.35
N LEU A 58 -5.21 4.14 5.91
CA LEU A 58 -5.44 5.03 4.76
C LEU A 58 -5.62 4.24 3.45
N VAL A 59 -4.74 3.25 3.20
CA VAL A 59 -4.83 2.42 1.99
C VAL A 59 -6.10 1.56 2.00
N GLU A 60 -6.46 0.96 3.14
CA GLU A 60 -7.71 0.20 3.27
C GLU A 60 -8.94 1.10 3.02
N GLN A 61 -8.92 2.34 3.51
CA GLN A 61 -9.98 3.30 3.25
C GLN A 61 -10.10 3.62 1.75
N GLU A 62 -8.98 3.85 1.06
CA GLU A 62 -8.96 4.09 -0.39
C GLU A 62 -9.44 2.88 -1.19
N LEU A 63 -9.02 1.67 -0.83
CA LEU A 63 -9.52 0.43 -1.44
C LEU A 63 -11.01 0.20 -1.16
N GLY A 64 -11.48 0.54 0.05
CA GLY A 64 -12.90 0.53 0.41
C GLY A 64 -13.72 1.50 -0.43
N LYS A 65 -13.23 2.74 -0.63
CA LYS A 65 -13.85 3.74 -1.52
C LYS A 65 -13.91 3.25 -2.98
N ARG A 66 -12.87 2.57 -3.47
CA ARG A 66 -12.86 1.97 -4.82
C ARG A 66 -13.91 0.86 -4.96
N LYS A 67 -14.08 0.01 -3.93
CA LYS A 67 -15.15 -1.01 -3.90
C LYS A 67 -16.55 -0.38 -3.87
N MET A 68 -16.74 0.73 -3.17
CA MET A 68 -18.01 1.47 -3.18
C MET A 68 -18.34 2.06 -4.57
N LYS A 69 -17.35 2.62 -5.30
CA LYS A 69 -17.59 3.20 -6.64
C LYS A 69 -18.11 2.19 -7.66
N ILE A 70 -17.70 0.92 -7.59
CA ILE A 70 -18.18 -0.12 -8.51
C ILE A 70 -19.64 -0.48 -8.20
N SER A 71 -20.04 -0.47 -6.92
CA SER A 71 -21.40 -0.84 -6.52
C SER A 71 -22.48 0.16 -6.91
N ILE A 72 -22.12 1.40 -7.31
CA ILE A 72 -23.09 2.43 -7.72
C ILE A 72 -23.43 2.36 -9.22
N ASN A 73 -22.59 1.71 -10.04
CA ASN A 73 -22.79 1.62 -11.49
C ASN A 73 -23.57 0.36 -11.94
N ASP A 74 -23.88 -0.56 -11.03
CA ASP A 74 -24.56 -1.83 -11.36
C ASP A 74 -26.04 -1.87 -10.92
N GLY A 75 -26.64 -0.72 -10.54
CA GLY A 75 -27.92 -0.77 -9.83
C GLY A 75 -28.86 0.43 -9.87
N LEU A 76 -28.71 1.42 -10.75
CA LEU A 76 -29.76 2.44 -10.95
C LEU A 76 -30.41 2.30 -12.32
N ARG A 77 -31.23 1.26 -12.45
CA ARG A 77 -32.38 1.25 -13.36
C ARG A 77 -33.62 1.56 -12.54
N VAL A 78 -34.04 2.82 -12.56
CA VAL A 78 -35.45 3.21 -12.38
C VAL A 78 -35.91 3.89 -13.67
#